data_AF-U5E8J8-F1
#
_entry.id   AF-U5E8J8-F1
#
_cell.length_a   1.000
_cell.length_b   1.000
_cell.length_c   1.000
_cell.angle_alpha   90.00
_cell.angle_beta   90.00
_cell.angle_gamma   90.00
#
_symmetry.space_group_name_H-M   'P 1'
#
loop_
_entity.id
_entity.type
_entity.pdbx_description
1 polymer ?
#
loop_
_entity_poly.entity_id
_entity_poly.type
_entity_poly.pdbx_seq_one_letter_code
_entity_poly.pdbx_strand_id
1 'polypeptide(L)'
;MSELSVETAQLNGFKLDLQDIGSNFSSNASRLMPEIRLPDGVSGLLAEVSPPLARFHAAVEAAQRTDQTTIQDLADNLSTAATSYQATDQDNAYALASVGGDSRPGDQSATGDSVRYPSLQLPALTNTDSVTYSVRQTVTSAIESISCYDAAIMAAVGLQPAADLLKPLEADWESLKTVGKLVRLIGINDYVASQNLSGGTTWLRSSWSGNAAQAFESSSNTTAVSLAGRSDDMEAVCQIVEAAAAFLERLVCNQATELSGGLAKSMTLLDFTFPLGVWAQALAEPIQESYRSTISSELDALIAAARSRQDQIRGAIGKVSQALEYTSGRVPPAFTPDDFAAPGLAIADMGTRRYGCSDNVWWENSLASTA
;
A
#
# COMPACT_ATOMS: atom_id res chain seq x y z
N MET A 1 -30.50 -23.27 -34.50
CA MET A 1 -31.06 -22.14 -33.74
C MET A 1 -31.22 -22.62 -32.32
N SER A 2 -30.52 -22.01 -31.36
CA SER A 2 -30.76 -22.27 -29.93
C SER A 2 -32.12 -21.68 -29.54
N GLU A 3 -32.93 -22.46 -28.83
CA GLU A 3 -34.23 -22.03 -28.32
C GLU A 3 -34.06 -20.84 -27.36
N LEU A 4 -34.91 -19.81 -27.50
CA LEU A 4 -34.98 -18.66 -26.60
C LEU A 4 -35.64 -19.12 -25.29
N SER A 5 -34.97 -18.93 -24.17
CA SER A 5 -35.47 -19.22 -22.82
C SER A 5 -35.16 -18.04 -21.92
N VAL A 6 -36.12 -17.66 -21.07
CA VAL A 6 -35.99 -16.53 -20.14
C VAL A 6 -36.79 -16.83 -18.88
N GLU A 7 -36.14 -16.78 -17.72
CA GLU A 7 -36.81 -16.68 -16.42
C GLU A 7 -36.73 -15.24 -15.90
N THR A 8 -37.80 -14.47 -16.08
CA THR A 8 -37.84 -13.04 -15.71
C THR A 8 -37.61 -12.81 -14.21
N ALA A 9 -37.94 -13.79 -13.36
CA ALA A 9 -37.67 -13.73 -11.93
C ALA A 9 -36.16 -13.75 -11.61
N GLN A 10 -35.36 -14.48 -12.37
CA GLN A 10 -33.90 -14.49 -12.21
C GLN A 10 -33.28 -13.17 -12.71
N LEU A 11 -33.80 -12.59 -13.80
CA LEU A 11 -33.35 -11.27 -14.28
C LEU A 11 -33.62 -10.18 -13.23
N ASN A 12 -34.82 -10.17 -12.65
CA ASN A 12 -35.19 -9.22 -11.60
C ASN A 12 -34.36 -9.44 -10.33
N GLY A 13 -34.09 -10.68 -9.94
CA GLY A 13 -33.25 -10.96 -8.78
C GLY A 13 -31.79 -10.57 -9.00
N PHE A 14 -31.20 -10.90 -10.15
CA PHE A 14 -29.81 -10.53 -10.42
C PHE A 14 -29.61 -9.03 -10.58
N LYS A 15 -30.61 -8.30 -11.10
CA LYS A 15 -30.62 -6.83 -11.06
C LYS A 15 -30.40 -6.32 -9.64
N LEU A 16 -31.16 -6.84 -8.67
CA LEU A 16 -31.03 -6.42 -7.28
C LEU A 16 -29.66 -6.85 -6.70
N ASP A 17 -29.14 -8.01 -7.09
CA ASP A 17 -27.78 -8.43 -6.72
C ASP A 17 -26.72 -7.46 -7.26
N LEU A 18 -26.84 -7.00 -8.52
CA LEU A 18 -25.94 -5.99 -9.10
C LEU A 18 -26.01 -4.64 -8.38
N GLN A 19 -27.19 -4.23 -7.92
CA GLN A 19 -27.35 -3.03 -7.10
C GLN A 19 -26.65 -3.18 -5.74
N ASP A 20 -26.78 -4.35 -5.11
CA ASP A 20 -26.11 -4.64 -3.84
C ASP A 20 -24.58 -4.73 -4.02
N ILE A 21 -24.11 -5.36 -5.10
CA ILE A 21 -22.69 -5.41 -5.48
C ILE A 21 -22.15 -3.99 -5.68
N GLY A 22 -22.80 -3.17 -6.51
CA GLY A 22 -22.38 -1.80 -6.79
C GLY A 22 -22.38 -0.92 -5.53
N SER A 23 -23.37 -1.10 -4.65
CA SER A 23 -23.48 -0.38 -3.38
C SER A 23 -22.38 -0.79 -2.39
N ASN A 24 -22.14 -2.09 -2.20
CA ASN A 24 -21.07 -2.58 -1.33
C ASN A 24 -19.68 -2.19 -1.86
N PHE A 25 -19.46 -2.37 -3.16
CA PHE A 25 -18.23 -2.01 -3.85
C PHE A 25 -17.86 -0.53 -3.66
N SER A 26 -18.82 0.37 -3.93
CA SER A 26 -18.61 1.81 -3.79
C SER A 26 -18.53 2.26 -2.32
N SER A 27 -19.29 1.64 -1.41
CA SER A 27 -19.21 1.92 0.03
C SER A 27 -17.84 1.54 0.60
N ASN A 28 -17.30 0.38 0.24
CA ASN A 28 -15.95 -0.01 0.64
C ASN A 28 -14.89 0.92 0.05
N ALA A 29 -14.96 1.22 -1.25
CA ALA A 29 -14.03 2.13 -1.91
C ALA A 29 -14.02 3.53 -1.28
N SER A 30 -15.20 4.14 -1.10
CA SER A 30 -15.34 5.49 -0.53
C SER A 30 -14.83 5.60 0.91
N ARG A 31 -14.88 4.51 1.68
CA ARG A 31 -14.32 4.46 3.04
C ARG A 31 -12.81 4.21 3.07
N LEU A 32 -12.30 3.35 2.18
CA LEU A 32 -10.90 2.91 2.22
C LEU A 32 -9.96 3.84 1.45
N MET A 33 -10.37 4.35 0.29
CA MET A 33 -9.53 5.16 -0.59
C MET A 33 -8.97 6.43 0.10
N PRO A 34 -9.77 7.23 0.84
CA PRO A 34 -9.26 8.43 1.51
C PRO A 34 -8.19 8.15 2.58
N GLU A 35 -8.14 6.92 3.09
CA GLU A 35 -7.16 6.49 4.09
C GLU A 35 -5.84 6.04 3.45
N ILE A 36 -5.79 5.83 2.13
CA ILE A 36 -4.57 5.51 1.38
C ILE A 36 -3.77 6.80 1.17
N ARG A 37 -3.14 7.25 2.26
CA ARG A 37 -2.31 8.46 2.29
C ARG A 37 -1.20 8.34 3.32
N LEU A 38 -0.16 9.14 3.15
CA LEU A 38 0.84 9.37 4.19
C LEU A 38 0.29 10.37 5.23
N PRO A 39 0.82 10.36 6.46
CA PRO A 39 0.47 11.35 7.47
C PRO A 39 0.73 12.79 6.99
N ASP A 40 -0.08 13.72 7.48
CA ASP A 40 0.08 15.14 7.14
C ASP A 40 1.46 15.66 7.59
N GLY A 41 2.07 16.52 6.76
CA GLY A 41 3.38 17.10 7.06
C GLY A 41 4.56 16.14 6.89
N VAL A 42 4.39 15.02 6.18
CA VAL A 42 5.52 14.14 5.83
C VAL A 42 6.62 14.93 5.10
N SER A 43 7.87 14.67 5.48
CA SER A 43 9.05 15.36 4.96
C SER A 43 10.20 14.38 4.71
N GLY A 44 11.32 14.88 4.18
CA GLY A 44 12.52 14.07 3.94
C GLY A 44 12.31 13.04 2.84
N LEU A 45 12.97 11.90 2.95
CA LEU A 45 12.94 10.85 1.92
C LEU A 45 11.56 10.19 1.81
N LEU A 46 10.83 10.00 2.91
CA LEU A 46 9.49 9.39 2.84
C LEU A 46 8.51 10.25 2.01
N ALA A 47 8.69 11.57 2.00
CA ALA A 47 7.86 12.46 1.20
C ALA A 47 7.98 12.23 -0.31
N GLU A 48 9.06 11.60 -0.79
CA GLU A 48 9.23 11.23 -2.20
C GLU A 48 8.14 10.22 -2.67
N VAL A 49 7.50 9.49 -1.76
CA VAL A 49 6.39 8.57 -2.05
C VAL A 49 5.05 9.30 -2.24
N SER A 50 4.92 10.55 -1.80
CA SER A 50 3.64 11.27 -1.86
C SER A 50 3.11 11.48 -3.28
N PRO A 51 3.92 11.96 -4.25
CA PRO A 51 3.45 12.11 -5.64
C PRO A 51 2.99 10.81 -6.32
N PRO A 52 3.74 9.68 -6.28
CA PRO A 52 3.25 8.43 -6.86
C PRO A 52 2.02 7.90 -6.13
N LEU A 53 1.92 8.06 -4.80
CA LEU A 53 0.73 7.66 -4.05
C LEU A 53 -0.52 8.47 -4.45
N ALA A 54 -0.38 9.78 -4.69
CA ALA A 54 -1.47 10.61 -5.19
C ALA A 54 -1.92 10.19 -6.60
N ARG A 55 -0.96 9.85 -7.49
CA ARG A 55 -1.27 9.33 -8.84
C ARG A 55 -1.98 7.98 -8.76
N PHE A 56 -1.49 7.08 -7.92
CA PHE A 56 -2.11 5.79 -7.63
C PHE A 56 -3.57 5.97 -7.21
N HIS A 57 -3.81 6.81 -6.20
CA HIS A 57 -5.15 7.09 -5.68
C HIS A 57 -6.08 7.58 -6.81
N ALA A 58 -5.67 8.60 -7.57
CA ALA A 58 -6.48 9.14 -8.66
C ALA A 58 -6.79 8.10 -9.74
N ALA A 59 -5.82 7.25 -10.11
CA ALA A 59 -6.00 6.24 -11.14
C ALA A 59 -6.94 5.11 -10.69
N VAL A 60 -6.79 4.62 -9.46
CA VAL A 60 -7.67 3.58 -8.89
C VAL A 60 -9.08 4.12 -8.70
N GLU A 61 -9.24 5.33 -8.18
CA GLU A 61 -10.55 5.97 -8.00
C GLU A 61 -11.28 6.15 -9.35
N ALA A 62 -10.57 6.57 -10.40
CA ALA A 62 -11.14 6.70 -11.74
C ALA A 62 -11.60 5.34 -12.31
N ALA A 63 -10.81 4.28 -12.10
CA ALA A 63 -11.16 2.93 -12.53
C ALA A 63 -12.40 2.42 -11.77
N GLN A 64 -12.44 2.57 -10.44
CA GLN A 64 -13.58 2.17 -9.62
C GLN A 64 -14.87 2.90 -10.01
N ARG A 65 -14.81 4.20 -10.30
CA ARG A 65 -15.97 4.97 -10.77
C ARG A 65 -16.50 4.45 -12.10
N THR A 66 -15.60 4.07 -13.00
CA THR A 66 -15.96 3.48 -14.30
C THR A 66 -16.65 2.13 -14.12
N ASP A 67 -16.10 1.25 -13.27
CA ASP A 67 -16.70 -0.06 -13.01
C ASP A 67 -18.04 0.06 -12.28
N GLN A 68 -18.16 0.98 -11.31
CA GLN A 68 -19.44 1.24 -10.63
C GLN A 68 -20.53 1.66 -11.62
N THR A 69 -20.20 2.55 -12.56
CA THR A 69 -21.13 2.97 -13.61
C THR A 69 -21.54 1.79 -14.47
N THR A 70 -20.58 0.95 -14.85
CA THR A 70 -20.84 -0.23 -15.69
C THR A 70 -21.70 -1.27 -14.96
N ILE A 71 -21.48 -1.51 -13.67
CA ILE A 71 -22.31 -2.41 -12.83
C ILE A 71 -23.75 -1.89 -12.75
N GLN A 72 -23.92 -0.57 -12.60
CA GLN A 72 -25.24 0.06 -12.59
C GLN A 72 -25.94 -0.09 -13.96
N ASP A 73 -25.23 0.15 -15.06
CA ASP A 73 -25.75 -0.03 -16.41
C ASP A 73 -26.18 -1.49 -16.66
N LEU A 74 -25.41 -2.47 -16.17
CA LEU A 74 -25.78 -3.89 -16.22
C LEU A 74 -27.11 -4.14 -15.49
N ALA A 75 -27.30 -3.57 -14.30
CA ALA A 75 -28.54 -3.70 -13.53
C ALA A 75 -29.75 -3.09 -14.26
N ASP A 76 -29.58 -1.89 -14.82
CA ASP A 76 -30.65 -1.19 -15.54
C ASP A 76 -31.02 -1.90 -16.85
N ASN A 77 -30.03 -2.47 -17.54
CA ASN A 77 -30.24 -3.30 -18.73
C ASN A 77 -31.00 -4.59 -18.40
N LEU A 78 -30.72 -5.26 -17.27
CA LEU A 78 -31.53 -6.41 -16.83
C LEU A 78 -32.97 -6.03 -16.52
N SER A 79 -33.19 -4.88 -15.88
CA SER A 79 -34.53 -4.36 -15.62
C SER A 79 -35.32 -4.13 -16.91
N THR A 80 -34.65 -3.55 -17.91
CA THR A 80 -35.24 -3.27 -19.23
C THR A 80 -35.55 -4.57 -19.98
N ALA A 81 -34.63 -5.54 -19.94
CA ALA A 81 -34.83 -6.85 -20.54
C ALA A 81 -36.01 -7.60 -19.89
N ALA A 82 -36.06 -7.66 -18.56
CA ALA A 82 -37.15 -8.30 -17.82
C ALA A 82 -38.52 -7.71 -18.17
N THR A 83 -38.61 -6.38 -18.20
CA THR A 83 -39.85 -5.66 -18.58
C THR A 83 -40.26 -5.97 -20.02
N SER A 84 -39.30 -6.01 -20.94
CA SER A 84 -39.56 -6.29 -22.36
C SER A 84 -40.04 -7.71 -22.60
N TYR A 85 -39.46 -8.70 -21.89
CA TYR A 85 -39.93 -10.09 -21.98
C TYR A 85 -41.31 -10.26 -21.35
N GLN A 86 -41.58 -9.65 -20.20
CA GLN A 86 -42.92 -9.67 -19.59
C GLN A 86 -43.99 -9.07 -20.51
N ALA A 87 -43.70 -7.94 -21.16
CA ALA A 87 -44.61 -7.33 -22.13
C ALA A 87 -44.87 -8.26 -23.33
N THR A 88 -43.82 -8.91 -23.84
CA THR A 88 -43.93 -9.88 -24.95
C THR A 88 -44.79 -11.10 -24.54
N ASP A 89 -44.60 -11.62 -23.33
CA ASP A 89 -45.39 -12.74 -22.80
C ASP A 89 -46.87 -12.35 -22.63
N GLN A 90 -47.13 -11.13 -22.17
CA GLN A 90 -48.48 -10.60 -22.02
C GLN A 90 -49.18 -10.42 -23.39
N ASP A 91 -48.48 -9.86 -24.38
CA ASP A 91 -49.00 -9.71 -25.74
C ASP A 91 -49.29 -11.07 -26.39
N ASN A 92 -48.39 -12.05 -26.21
CA ASN A 92 -48.59 -13.42 -26.67
C ASN A 92 -49.78 -14.09 -25.99
N ALA A 93 -49.93 -13.91 -24.66
CA ALA A 93 -51.07 -14.43 -23.91
C ALA A 93 -52.39 -13.81 -24.39
N TYR A 94 -52.42 -12.51 -24.67
CA TYR A 94 -53.59 -11.85 -25.24
C TYR A 94 -53.92 -12.35 -26.65
N ALA A 95 -52.91 -12.53 -27.50
CA ALA A 95 -53.10 -13.09 -28.84
C ALA A 95 -53.69 -14.51 -28.77
N LEU A 96 -53.17 -15.38 -27.90
CA LEU A 96 -53.68 -16.74 -27.71
C LEU A 96 -55.10 -16.75 -27.13
N ALA A 97 -55.38 -15.91 -26.13
CA ALA A 97 -56.73 -15.77 -25.55
C ALA A 97 -57.75 -15.29 -26.59
N SER A 98 -57.35 -14.45 -27.54
CA SER A 98 -58.22 -13.98 -28.62
C SER A 98 -58.60 -15.08 -29.63
N VAL A 99 -57.75 -16.11 -29.78
CA VAL A 99 -58.03 -17.29 -30.62
C VAL A 99 -58.88 -18.33 -29.88
N GLY A 100 -58.76 -18.40 -28.55
CA GLY A 100 -59.39 -19.42 -27.70
C GLY A 100 -60.88 -19.23 -27.40
N GLY A 101 -61.45 -18.04 -27.59
CA GLY A 101 -62.86 -17.74 -27.29
C GLY A 101 -63.19 -17.81 -25.80
N ASP A 102 -63.46 -16.66 -25.17
CA ASP A 102 -63.80 -16.48 -23.75
C ASP A 102 -62.72 -16.84 -22.73
N SER A 103 -61.87 -15.85 -22.43
CA SER A 103 -61.56 -15.34 -21.07
C SER A 103 -60.39 -14.35 -21.19
N ARG A 104 -60.61 -13.07 -20.83
CA ARG A 104 -59.50 -12.13 -20.66
C ARG A 104 -58.61 -12.63 -19.51
N PRO A 105 -57.29 -12.80 -19.71
CA PRO A 105 -56.39 -13.02 -18.59
C PRO A 105 -56.57 -11.87 -17.59
N GLY A 106 -56.80 -12.21 -16.32
CA GLY A 106 -56.90 -11.21 -15.26
C GLY A 106 -55.63 -10.38 -15.20
N ASP A 107 -55.79 -9.08 -14.97
CA ASP A 107 -54.71 -8.11 -14.81
C ASP A 107 -53.95 -8.44 -13.51
N GLN A 108 -53.11 -9.46 -13.56
CA GLN A 108 -52.16 -9.73 -12.48
C GLN A 108 -51.14 -8.60 -12.56
N SER A 109 -51.30 -7.60 -11.69
CA SER A 109 -50.21 -6.73 -11.30
C SER A 109 -49.03 -7.62 -10.91
N ALA A 110 -48.12 -7.81 -11.84
CA ALA A 110 -46.89 -8.54 -11.65
C ALA A 110 -45.99 -7.68 -10.74
N THR A 111 -46.21 -7.75 -9.43
CA THR A 111 -45.06 -7.73 -8.52
C THR A 111 -44.26 -8.98 -8.87
N GLY A 112 -43.36 -8.83 -9.86
CA GLY A 112 -42.63 -9.94 -10.43
C GLY A 112 -41.84 -10.64 -9.34
N ASP A 113 -42.07 -11.95 -9.20
CA ASP A 113 -41.23 -12.79 -8.34
C ASP A 113 -39.75 -12.53 -8.67
N SER A 114 -38.90 -12.59 -7.65
CA SER A 114 -37.45 -12.42 -7.81
C SER A 114 -36.72 -13.60 -7.21
N VAL A 115 -35.84 -14.22 -7.98
CA VAL A 115 -34.94 -15.28 -7.51
C VAL A 115 -33.53 -14.70 -7.50
N ARG A 116 -32.88 -14.65 -6.33
CA ARG A 116 -31.55 -14.04 -6.14
C ARG A 116 -30.44 -15.06 -6.41
N TYR A 117 -29.25 -14.57 -6.78
CA TYR A 117 -28.04 -15.38 -6.91
C TYR A 117 -27.62 -15.94 -5.53
N PRO A 118 -27.64 -17.27 -5.33
CA PRO A 118 -27.49 -17.87 -4.00
C PRO A 118 -26.08 -17.73 -3.41
N SER A 119 -25.07 -17.46 -4.25
CA SER A 119 -23.67 -17.37 -3.82
C SER A 119 -23.15 -15.93 -3.80
N LEU A 120 -24.05 -14.94 -3.70
CA LEU A 120 -23.67 -13.54 -3.57
C LEU A 120 -22.84 -13.31 -2.30
N GLN A 121 -21.73 -12.59 -2.43
CA GLN A 121 -20.85 -12.22 -1.32
C GLN A 121 -20.76 -10.69 -1.19
N LEU A 122 -20.95 -10.16 0.03
CA LEU A 122 -20.86 -8.73 0.31
C LEU A 122 -19.91 -8.50 1.50
N PRO A 123 -18.60 -8.37 1.26
CA PRO A 123 -17.62 -8.31 2.34
C PRO A 123 -17.77 -7.00 3.12
N ALA A 124 -17.73 -7.11 4.44
CA ALA A 124 -17.57 -6.00 5.36
C ALA A 124 -16.07 -5.82 5.65
N LEU A 125 -15.40 -5.01 4.84
CA LEU A 125 -13.98 -4.74 5.04
C LEU A 125 -13.81 -3.78 6.23
N THR A 126 -12.95 -4.07 7.20
CA THR A 126 -12.70 -3.15 8.33
C THR A 126 -11.41 -2.36 8.09
N ASN A 127 -11.32 -1.15 8.67
CA ASN A 127 -10.07 -0.39 8.66
C ASN A 127 -8.99 -1.14 9.44
N THR A 128 -7.74 -0.80 9.15
CA THR A 128 -6.57 -1.35 9.84
C THR A 128 -6.39 -0.73 11.22
N ASP A 129 -5.79 -1.49 12.14
CA ASP A 129 -5.45 -0.99 13.48
C ASP A 129 -4.54 0.25 13.46
N SER A 130 -4.63 1.06 14.52
CA SER A 130 -3.74 2.19 14.74
C SER A 130 -2.28 1.74 14.85
N VAL A 131 -1.39 2.40 14.10
CA VAL A 131 0.04 2.12 14.12
C VAL A 131 0.72 2.91 15.24
N THR A 132 1.66 2.27 15.94
CA THR A 132 2.58 2.95 16.85
C THR A 132 3.80 3.40 16.06
N TYR A 133 4.09 4.70 16.07
CA TYR A 133 5.24 5.29 15.37
C TYR A 133 6.44 5.36 16.32
N SER A 134 7.49 4.60 16.01
CA SER A 134 8.69 4.41 16.84
C SER A 134 9.98 4.74 16.11
N VAL A 135 10.00 4.59 14.78
CA VAL A 135 11.19 4.87 13.95
C VAL A 135 11.52 6.36 13.98
N ARG A 136 10.52 7.25 13.84
CA ARG A 136 10.71 8.71 13.95
C ARG A 136 11.41 9.07 15.26
N GLN A 137 10.91 8.56 16.38
CA GLN A 137 11.48 8.83 17.71
C GLN A 137 12.93 8.37 17.80
N THR A 138 13.25 7.19 17.26
CA THR A 138 14.62 6.66 17.22
C THR A 138 15.56 7.58 16.43
N VAL A 139 15.11 8.08 15.28
CA VAL A 139 15.87 9.02 14.45
C VAL A 139 16.04 10.36 15.15
N THR A 140 14.97 10.92 15.73
CA THR A 140 15.03 12.19 16.48
C THR A 140 16.02 12.09 17.64
N SER A 141 15.97 11.03 18.44
CA SER A 141 16.94 10.82 19.54
C SER A 141 18.38 10.68 19.04
N ALA A 142 18.59 10.01 17.90
CA ALA A 142 19.91 9.94 17.28
C ALA A 142 20.41 11.31 16.81
N ILE A 143 19.56 12.12 16.18
CA ILE A 143 19.88 13.51 15.76
C ILE A 143 20.28 14.34 16.97
N GLU A 144 19.48 14.33 18.05
CA GLU A 144 19.79 15.06 19.28
C GLU A 144 21.14 14.66 19.85
N SER A 145 21.47 13.35 19.82
CA SER A 145 22.72 12.83 20.38
C SER A 145 23.99 13.24 19.63
N ILE A 146 23.92 13.50 18.32
CA ILE A 146 25.10 13.78 17.49
C ILE A 146 25.14 15.17 16.88
N SER A 147 24.05 15.95 16.96
CA SER A 147 23.96 17.29 16.37
C SER A 147 25.05 18.26 16.85
N CYS A 148 25.57 18.05 18.07
CA CYS A 148 26.69 18.85 18.60
C CYS A 148 27.99 18.68 17.80
N TYR A 149 28.13 17.61 17.02
CA TYR A 149 29.31 17.35 16.19
C TYR A 149 29.20 17.94 14.78
N ASP A 150 28.01 18.33 14.32
CA ASP A 150 27.76 18.73 12.93
C ASP A 150 28.67 19.88 12.46
N ALA A 151 28.78 20.96 13.23
CA ALA A 151 29.58 22.12 12.83
C ALA A 151 31.07 21.79 12.69
N ALA A 152 31.62 21.00 13.62
CA ALA A 152 33.03 20.66 13.63
C ALA A 152 33.37 19.61 12.55
N ILE A 153 32.52 18.60 12.37
CA ILE A 153 32.67 17.61 11.29
C ILE A 153 32.49 18.28 9.93
N MET A 154 31.57 19.25 9.79
CA MET A 154 31.42 20.03 8.56
C MET A 154 32.70 20.77 8.20
N ALA A 155 33.37 21.40 9.17
CA ALA A 155 34.64 22.07 8.93
C ALA A 155 35.76 21.09 8.53
N ALA A 156 35.74 19.86 9.06
CA ALA A 156 36.76 18.85 8.81
C ALA A 156 36.60 18.10 7.48
N VAL A 157 35.37 17.68 7.15
CA VAL A 157 35.09 16.77 6.02
C VAL A 157 33.94 17.23 5.12
N GLY A 158 33.36 18.41 5.37
CA GLY A 158 32.33 19.00 4.50
C GLY A 158 30.95 18.34 4.60
N LEU A 159 30.63 17.70 5.73
CA LEU A 159 29.37 17.00 5.97
C LEU A 159 28.87 17.25 7.40
N GLN A 160 27.56 17.38 7.58
CA GLN A 160 26.88 17.43 8.87
C GLN A 160 26.17 16.09 9.12
N PRO A 161 26.72 15.16 9.93
CA PRO A 161 26.13 13.83 10.10
C PRO A 161 24.65 13.82 10.53
N ALA A 162 24.23 14.65 11.48
CA ALA A 162 22.82 14.71 11.86
C ALA A 162 21.97 15.36 10.76
N ALA A 163 22.36 16.55 10.29
CA ALA A 163 21.58 17.29 9.30
C ALA A 163 21.50 16.61 7.92
N ASP A 164 22.58 16.02 7.42
CA ASP A 164 22.65 15.47 6.06
C ASP A 164 22.27 13.98 5.99
N LEU A 165 22.56 13.21 7.04
CA LEU A 165 22.40 11.75 7.01
C LEU A 165 21.20 11.22 7.80
N LEU A 166 20.73 11.95 8.83
CA LEU A 166 19.60 11.52 9.67
C LEU A 166 18.35 12.37 9.50
N LYS A 167 18.47 13.70 9.39
CA LYS A 167 17.30 14.58 9.25
C LYS A 167 16.38 14.20 8.08
N PRO A 168 16.89 13.78 6.91
CA PRO A 168 16.02 13.31 5.82
C PRO A 168 15.25 12.02 6.15
N LEU A 169 15.61 11.32 7.22
CA LEU A 169 14.99 10.06 7.64
C LEU A 169 13.98 10.24 8.80
N GLU A 170 13.80 11.45 9.30
CA GLU A 170 12.90 11.74 10.42
C GLU A 170 11.43 11.76 9.94
N ALA A 171 10.83 10.57 9.81
CA ALA A 171 9.48 10.38 9.31
C ALA A 171 8.81 9.14 9.93
N ASP A 172 7.49 9.03 9.74
CA ASP A 172 6.67 7.89 10.21
C ASP A 172 6.69 6.74 9.20
N TRP A 173 7.82 6.06 9.08
CA TRP A 173 8.03 5.00 8.09
C TRP A 173 7.01 3.86 8.18
N GLU A 174 6.50 3.58 9.38
CA GLU A 174 5.49 2.57 9.63
C GLU A 174 4.16 2.87 8.92
N SER A 175 3.92 4.12 8.48
CA SER A 175 2.72 4.48 7.72
C SER A 175 2.63 3.74 6.38
N LEU A 176 3.77 3.36 5.78
CA LEU A 176 3.78 2.60 4.53
C LEU A 176 3.12 1.24 4.70
N LYS A 177 3.26 0.60 5.87
CA LYS A 177 2.58 -0.67 6.17
C LYS A 177 1.06 -0.51 6.17
N THR A 178 0.55 0.59 6.71
CA THR A 178 -0.89 0.91 6.65
C THR A 178 -1.35 1.11 5.21
N VAL A 179 -0.59 1.86 4.42
CA VAL A 179 -0.88 2.06 2.99
C VAL A 179 -0.97 0.70 2.28
N GLY A 180 0.02 -0.18 2.45
CA GLY A 180 0.02 -1.52 1.85
C GLY A 180 -1.22 -2.34 2.24
N LYS A 181 -1.57 -2.38 3.52
CA LYS A 181 -2.76 -3.10 3.99
C LYS A 181 -4.06 -2.57 3.39
N LEU A 182 -4.20 -1.24 3.29
CA LEU A 182 -5.39 -0.61 2.69
C LEU A 182 -5.48 -0.91 1.18
N VAL A 183 -4.35 -0.90 0.48
CA VAL A 183 -4.29 -1.34 -0.94
C VAL A 183 -4.75 -2.79 -1.09
N ARG A 184 -4.33 -3.70 -0.18
CA ARG A 184 -4.83 -5.09 -0.19
C ARG A 184 -6.34 -5.16 -0.01
N LEU A 185 -6.91 -4.36 0.90
CA LEU A 185 -8.37 -4.32 1.10
C LEU A 185 -9.12 -3.83 -0.14
N ILE A 186 -8.58 -2.85 -0.87
CA ILE A 186 -9.12 -2.45 -2.18
C ILE A 186 -9.07 -3.61 -3.17
N GLY A 187 -7.95 -4.34 -3.22
CA GLY A 187 -7.83 -5.55 -4.06
C GLY A 187 -8.89 -6.60 -3.74
N ILE A 188 -9.12 -6.89 -2.45
CA ILE A 188 -10.18 -7.83 -2.01
C ILE A 188 -11.57 -7.34 -2.45
N ASN A 189 -11.84 -6.04 -2.37
CA ASN A 189 -13.10 -5.45 -2.83
C ASN A 189 -13.32 -5.69 -4.34
N ASP A 190 -12.27 -5.45 -5.15
CA ASP A 190 -12.29 -5.70 -6.59
C ASP A 190 -12.46 -7.21 -6.90
N TYR A 191 -11.75 -8.08 -6.18
CA TYR A 191 -11.86 -9.53 -6.33
C TYR A 191 -13.29 -10.01 -6.09
N VAL A 192 -13.90 -9.65 -4.96
CA VAL A 192 -15.25 -10.16 -4.64
C VAL A 192 -16.29 -9.63 -5.62
N ALA A 193 -16.19 -8.37 -6.05
CA ALA A 193 -17.04 -7.83 -7.11
C ALA A 193 -16.88 -8.62 -8.41
N SER A 194 -15.64 -8.97 -8.81
CA SER A 194 -15.39 -9.80 -9.99
C SER A 194 -16.02 -11.20 -9.90
N GLN A 195 -15.92 -11.85 -8.74
CA GLN A 195 -16.47 -13.19 -8.51
C GLN A 195 -18.01 -13.18 -8.54
N ASN A 196 -18.62 -12.15 -7.95
CA ASN A 196 -20.07 -11.98 -7.99
C ASN A 196 -20.57 -11.74 -9.42
N LEU A 197 -19.89 -10.90 -10.22
CA LEU A 197 -20.25 -10.68 -11.61
C LEU A 197 -20.11 -11.96 -12.44
N SER A 198 -18.96 -12.64 -12.37
CA SER A 198 -18.71 -13.86 -13.16
C SER A 198 -19.64 -15.01 -12.76
N GLY A 199 -19.76 -15.28 -11.46
CA GLY A 199 -20.61 -16.34 -10.93
C GLY A 199 -22.10 -16.07 -11.15
N GLY A 200 -22.55 -14.84 -10.88
CA GLY A 200 -23.93 -14.44 -11.11
C GLY A 200 -24.31 -14.42 -12.59
N THR A 201 -23.39 -14.02 -13.48
CA THR A 201 -23.60 -14.12 -14.93
C THR A 201 -23.74 -15.58 -15.36
N THR A 202 -22.86 -16.47 -14.89
CA THR A 202 -22.94 -17.90 -15.20
C THR A 202 -24.25 -18.51 -14.72
N TRP A 203 -24.67 -18.17 -13.50
CA TRP A 203 -25.95 -18.59 -12.94
C TRP A 203 -27.12 -18.09 -13.80
N LEU A 204 -27.15 -16.81 -14.18
CA LEU A 204 -28.21 -16.23 -15.01
C LEU A 204 -28.28 -16.88 -16.40
N ARG A 205 -27.15 -17.25 -16.99
CA ARG A 205 -27.08 -17.89 -18.32
C ARG A 205 -27.64 -19.31 -18.34
N SER A 206 -27.90 -19.93 -17.18
CA SER A 206 -28.56 -21.23 -17.09
C SER A 206 -30.06 -21.18 -17.45
N SER A 207 -30.68 -20.00 -17.35
CA SER A 207 -32.12 -19.78 -17.57
C SER A 207 -32.42 -18.65 -18.57
N TRP A 208 -31.40 -17.94 -19.04
CA TRP A 208 -31.52 -16.86 -20.01
C TRP A 208 -30.64 -17.10 -21.23
N SER A 209 -31.25 -17.25 -22.40
CA SER A 209 -30.59 -17.47 -23.69
C SER A 209 -30.92 -16.39 -24.74
N GLY A 210 -30.24 -16.43 -25.89
CA GLY A 210 -30.43 -15.49 -26.99
C GLY A 210 -29.44 -14.32 -27.01
N ASN A 211 -29.61 -13.42 -27.98
CA ASN A 211 -28.64 -12.36 -28.26
C ASN A 211 -28.49 -11.35 -27.10
N ALA A 212 -29.59 -11.03 -26.41
CA ALA A 212 -29.56 -10.13 -25.26
C ALA A 212 -28.75 -10.73 -24.10
N ALA A 213 -28.93 -12.03 -23.84
CA ALA A 213 -28.17 -12.76 -22.84
C ALA A 213 -26.67 -12.80 -23.16
N GLN A 214 -26.31 -12.99 -24.44
CA GLN A 214 -24.91 -12.96 -24.90
C GLN A 214 -24.28 -11.56 -24.76
N ALA A 215 -25.01 -10.49 -25.09
CA ALA A 215 -24.52 -9.13 -24.96
C ALA A 215 -24.30 -8.73 -23.49
N PHE A 216 -25.22 -9.13 -22.61
CA PHE A 216 -25.06 -8.97 -21.17
C PHE A 216 -23.85 -9.76 -20.65
N GLU A 217 -23.74 -11.04 -21.02
CA GLU A 217 -22.62 -11.90 -20.64
C GLU A 217 -21.28 -11.30 -21.07
N SER A 218 -21.17 -10.83 -22.31
CA SER A 218 -19.96 -10.16 -22.82
C SER A 218 -19.58 -8.95 -21.96
N SER A 219 -20.53 -8.06 -21.70
CA SER A 219 -20.28 -6.82 -20.94
C SER A 219 -19.94 -7.09 -19.47
N SER A 220 -20.67 -8.03 -18.85
CA SER A 220 -20.43 -8.46 -17.47
C SER A 220 -19.06 -9.14 -17.34
N ASN A 221 -18.69 -10.02 -18.27
CA ASN A 221 -17.39 -10.70 -18.26
C ASN A 221 -16.23 -9.72 -18.48
N THR A 222 -16.37 -8.75 -19.38
CA THR A 222 -15.35 -7.69 -19.54
C THR A 222 -15.13 -6.92 -18.24
N THR A 223 -16.21 -6.56 -17.55
CA THR A 223 -16.14 -5.87 -16.25
C THR A 223 -15.51 -6.75 -15.17
N ALA A 224 -15.93 -8.02 -15.09
CA ALA A 224 -15.37 -8.97 -14.14
C ALA A 224 -13.86 -9.19 -14.35
N VAL A 225 -13.41 -9.31 -15.60
CA VAL A 225 -11.98 -9.46 -15.94
C VAL A 225 -11.19 -8.19 -15.58
N SER A 226 -11.75 -7.01 -15.84
CA SER A 226 -11.15 -5.72 -15.46
C SER A 226 -10.91 -5.63 -13.94
N LEU A 227 -11.95 -5.96 -13.16
CA LEU A 227 -11.89 -5.99 -11.69
C LEU A 227 -10.89 -7.02 -11.17
N ALA A 228 -10.91 -8.24 -11.73
CA ALA A 228 -9.95 -9.28 -11.35
C ALA A 228 -8.50 -8.86 -11.65
N GLY A 229 -8.25 -8.29 -12.83
CA GLY A 229 -6.93 -7.77 -13.19
C GLY A 229 -6.46 -6.66 -12.25
N ARG A 230 -7.35 -5.73 -11.88
CA ARG A 230 -7.01 -4.69 -10.88
C ARG A 230 -6.75 -5.30 -9.49
N SER A 231 -7.51 -6.31 -9.07
CA SER A 231 -7.26 -7.04 -7.82
C SER A 231 -5.86 -7.64 -7.79
N ASP A 232 -5.43 -8.31 -8.86
CA ASP A 232 -4.10 -8.91 -8.95
C ASP A 232 -2.99 -7.83 -8.89
N ASP A 233 -3.22 -6.69 -9.55
CA ASP A 233 -2.37 -5.49 -9.43
C ASP A 233 -2.26 -4.99 -7.98
N MET A 234 -3.39 -4.85 -7.27
CA MET A 234 -3.41 -4.38 -5.88
C MET A 234 -2.70 -5.36 -4.94
N GLU A 235 -2.84 -6.67 -5.16
CA GLU A 235 -2.12 -7.68 -4.38
C GLU A 235 -0.60 -7.56 -4.59
N ALA A 236 -0.14 -7.39 -5.83
CA ALA A 236 1.28 -7.19 -6.11
C ALA A 236 1.82 -5.88 -5.49
N VAL A 237 1.06 -4.78 -5.60
CA VAL A 237 1.42 -3.49 -4.99
C VAL A 237 1.49 -3.62 -3.47
N CYS A 238 0.52 -4.25 -2.82
CA CYS A 238 0.52 -4.38 -1.37
C CYS A 238 1.71 -5.19 -0.86
N GLN A 239 2.08 -6.27 -1.55
CA GLN A 239 3.24 -7.09 -1.18
C GLN A 239 4.54 -6.28 -1.25
N ILE A 240 4.72 -5.50 -2.32
CA ILE A 240 5.89 -4.62 -2.49
C ILE A 240 5.90 -3.55 -1.38
N VAL A 241 4.78 -2.86 -1.15
CA VAL A 241 4.71 -1.77 -0.18
C VAL A 241 4.91 -2.27 1.25
N GLU A 242 4.29 -3.39 1.64
CA GLU A 242 4.44 -3.97 2.98
C GLU A 242 5.86 -4.50 3.22
N ALA A 243 6.47 -5.17 2.23
CA ALA A 243 7.83 -5.67 2.33
C ALA A 243 8.84 -4.51 2.39
N ALA A 244 8.66 -3.50 1.54
CA ALA A 244 9.47 -2.29 1.54
C ALA A 244 9.34 -1.52 2.86
N ALA A 245 8.14 -1.45 3.45
CA ALA A 245 7.94 -0.80 4.75
C ALA A 245 8.82 -1.44 5.84
N ALA A 246 8.74 -2.76 6.01
CA ALA A 246 9.56 -3.47 6.99
C ALA A 246 11.07 -3.33 6.73
N PHE A 247 11.47 -3.38 5.47
CA PHE A 247 12.87 -3.17 5.05
C PHE A 247 13.36 -1.75 5.36
N LEU A 248 12.56 -0.73 5.04
CA LEU A 248 12.87 0.69 5.27
C LEU A 248 12.93 1.04 6.76
N GLU A 249 11.94 0.60 7.54
CA GLU A 249 11.93 0.74 9.00
C GLU A 249 13.27 0.26 9.58
N ARG A 250 13.74 -0.89 9.11
CA ARG A 250 14.98 -1.50 9.56
C ARG A 250 16.23 -0.73 9.13
N LEU A 251 16.31 -0.33 7.86
CA LEU A 251 17.44 0.46 7.38
C LEU A 251 17.57 1.80 8.09
N VAL A 252 16.44 2.47 8.34
CA VAL A 252 16.40 3.76 9.04
C VAL A 252 16.82 3.60 10.49
N CYS A 253 16.32 2.58 11.19
CA CYS A 253 16.75 2.28 12.56
C CYS A 253 18.25 1.97 12.63
N ASN A 254 18.76 1.15 11.70
CA ASN A 254 20.18 0.81 11.64
C ASN A 254 21.04 2.04 11.34
N GLN A 255 20.60 2.91 10.42
CA GLN A 255 21.28 4.17 10.14
C GLN A 255 21.39 5.05 11.39
N ALA A 256 20.28 5.29 12.08
CA ALA A 256 20.23 6.10 13.29
C ALA A 256 21.12 5.51 14.40
N THR A 257 21.02 4.20 14.62
CA THR A 257 21.74 3.47 15.67
C THR A 257 23.24 3.41 15.40
N GLU A 258 23.65 3.09 14.17
CA GLU A 258 25.06 2.95 13.83
C GLU A 258 25.76 4.29 13.67
N LEU A 259 25.10 5.33 13.17
CA LEU A 259 25.73 6.65 13.06
C LEU A 259 25.97 7.26 14.44
N SER A 260 24.96 7.21 15.33
CA SER A 260 25.09 7.66 16.71
C SER A 260 26.07 6.81 17.53
N GLY A 261 26.00 5.48 17.38
CA GLY A 261 26.93 4.55 17.99
C GLY A 261 28.37 4.74 17.51
N GLY A 262 28.56 4.91 16.21
CA GLY A 262 29.85 5.09 15.55
C GLY A 262 30.54 6.38 15.94
N LEU A 263 29.82 7.52 15.97
CA LEU A 263 30.40 8.78 16.44
C LEU A 263 30.74 8.76 17.92
N ALA A 264 29.99 8.00 18.71
CA ALA A 264 30.25 7.86 20.14
C ALA A 264 31.22 6.70 20.48
N LYS A 265 31.74 5.99 19.48
CA LYS A 265 32.79 4.95 19.62
C LYS A 265 34.01 5.55 20.30
N SER A 266 34.48 4.89 21.36
CA SER A 266 35.66 5.34 22.10
C SER A 266 36.93 5.07 21.29
N MET A 267 37.81 6.06 21.21
CA MET A 267 39.10 5.96 20.54
C MET A 267 40.17 6.57 21.44
N THR A 268 41.29 5.85 21.60
CA THR A 268 42.42 6.28 22.43
C THR A 268 43.55 6.77 21.55
N LEU A 269 43.92 8.05 21.68
CA LEU A 269 45.05 8.67 21.00
C LEU A 269 45.77 9.58 21.99
N LEU A 270 47.10 9.59 22.00
CA LEU A 270 47.90 10.41 22.92
C LEU A 270 47.54 10.21 24.40
N ASP A 271 47.23 8.98 24.82
CA ASP A 271 46.75 8.62 26.16
C ASP A 271 45.41 9.25 26.58
N PHE A 272 44.72 9.94 25.67
CA PHE A 272 43.36 10.42 25.85
C PHE A 272 42.37 9.47 25.19
N THR A 273 41.27 9.16 25.87
CA THR A 273 40.16 8.39 25.32
C THR A 273 38.94 9.28 25.17
N PHE A 274 38.53 9.52 23.91
CA PHE A 274 37.38 10.35 23.57
C PHE A 274 36.51 9.69 22.50
N PRO A 275 35.25 10.13 22.33
CA PRO A 275 34.42 9.74 21.20
C PRO A 275 35.07 10.07 19.86
N LEU A 276 34.84 9.24 18.82
CA LEU A 276 35.23 9.55 17.44
C LEU A 276 34.74 10.94 17.01
N GLY A 277 33.52 11.33 17.37
CA GLY A 277 32.96 12.65 17.07
C GLY A 277 33.73 13.82 17.70
N VAL A 278 34.42 13.60 18.82
CA VAL A 278 35.33 14.59 19.44
C VAL A 278 36.67 14.61 18.71
N TRP A 279 37.23 13.44 18.41
CA TRP A 279 38.49 13.35 17.65
C TRP A 279 38.35 13.91 16.23
N ALA A 280 37.21 13.74 15.59
CA ALA A 280 36.92 14.28 14.26
C ALA A 280 37.06 15.80 14.20
N GLN A 281 36.81 16.51 15.30
CA GLN A 281 36.98 17.97 15.38
C GLN A 281 38.46 18.38 15.24
N ALA A 282 39.37 17.54 15.73
CA ALA A 282 40.80 17.78 15.66
C ALA A 282 41.37 17.62 14.24
N LEU A 283 40.60 17.08 13.28
CA LEU A 283 41.01 17.01 11.88
C LEU A 283 41.17 18.40 11.26
N ALA A 284 40.46 19.42 11.75
CA ALA A 284 40.65 20.79 11.28
C ALA A 284 41.94 21.45 11.82
N GLU A 285 42.59 20.84 12.80
CA GLU A 285 43.72 21.40 13.54
C GLU A 285 45.05 20.71 13.21
N PRO A 286 46.21 21.31 13.54
CA PRO A 286 47.51 20.65 13.40
C PRO A 286 47.63 19.44 14.34
N ILE A 287 47.57 18.23 13.78
CA ILE A 287 47.77 16.95 14.48
C ILE A 287 48.76 16.07 13.72
N GLN A 288 49.40 15.13 14.40
CA GLN A 288 50.34 14.19 13.77
C GLN A 288 49.62 13.34 12.70
N GLU A 289 50.28 13.15 11.56
CA GLU A 289 49.68 12.52 10.38
C GLU A 289 49.15 11.11 10.64
N SER A 290 49.82 10.32 11.49
CA SER A 290 49.36 8.99 11.87
C SER A 290 48.00 9.01 12.58
N TYR A 291 47.77 9.98 13.47
CA TYR A 291 46.49 10.13 14.16
C TYR A 291 45.42 10.67 13.22
N ARG A 292 45.77 11.66 12.38
CA ARG A 292 44.89 12.17 11.33
C ARG A 292 44.37 11.05 10.45
N SER A 293 45.27 10.24 9.90
CA SER A 293 44.93 9.10 9.04
C SER A 293 44.01 8.10 9.73
N THR A 294 44.24 7.81 11.02
CA THR A 294 43.39 6.88 11.77
C THR A 294 41.98 7.44 12.00
N ILE A 295 41.87 8.71 12.42
CA ILE A 295 40.57 9.37 12.67
C ILE A 295 39.79 9.49 11.35
N SER A 296 40.44 9.95 10.27
CA SER A 296 39.81 10.06 8.95
C SER A 296 39.33 8.70 8.44
N SER A 297 40.14 7.65 8.54
CA SER A 297 39.75 6.30 8.09
C SER A 297 38.49 5.78 8.78
N GLU A 298 38.40 5.93 10.11
CA GLU A 298 37.22 5.52 10.88
C GLU A 298 35.98 6.36 10.54
N LEU A 299 36.15 7.68 10.40
CA LEU A 299 35.07 8.59 10.02
C LEU A 299 34.57 8.33 8.59
N ASP A 300 35.48 8.12 7.64
CA ASP A 300 35.17 7.84 6.24
C ASP A 300 34.45 6.50 6.10
N ALA A 301 34.88 5.47 6.84
CA ALA A 301 34.17 4.19 6.88
C ALA A 301 32.73 4.34 7.39
N LEU A 302 32.53 5.13 8.45
CA LEU A 302 31.21 5.42 9.00
C LEU A 302 30.32 6.18 8.00
N ILE A 303 30.86 7.20 7.34
CA ILE A 303 30.15 8.00 6.33
C ILE A 303 29.83 7.14 5.10
N ALA A 304 30.76 6.31 4.64
CA ALA A 304 30.56 5.42 3.50
C ALA A 304 29.43 4.41 3.76
N ALA A 305 29.41 3.79 4.95
CA ALA A 305 28.33 2.90 5.36
C ALA A 305 26.98 3.62 5.41
N ALA A 306 26.98 4.84 5.95
CA ALA A 306 25.79 5.68 6.02
C ALA A 306 25.22 6.06 4.65
N ARG A 307 26.09 6.42 3.70
CA ARG A 307 25.71 6.72 2.31
C ARG A 307 25.17 5.49 1.59
N SER A 308 25.85 4.35 1.74
CA SER A 308 25.39 3.08 1.16
C SER A 308 23.98 2.71 1.64
N ARG A 309 23.66 2.92 2.93
CA ARG A 309 22.29 2.73 3.44
C ARG A 309 21.29 3.75 2.89
N GLN A 310 21.66 5.03 2.76
CA GLN A 310 20.80 6.01 2.11
C GLN A 310 20.47 5.62 0.67
N ASP A 311 21.43 5.09 -0.08
CA ASP A 311 21.20 4.59 -1.44
C ASP A 311 20.24 3.41 -1.46
N GLN A 312 20.35 2.48 -0.50
CA GLN A 312 19.40 1.38 -0.33
C GLN A 312 17.99 1.87 0.02
N ILE A 313 17.88 2.88 0.91
CA ILE A 313 16.60 3.51 1.27
C ILE A 313 15.97 4.15 0.02
N ARG A 314 16.73 4.95 -0.73
CA ARG A 314 16.25 5.56 -1.99
C ARG A 314 15.85 4.50 -3.02
N GLY A 315 16.62 3.43 -3.14
CA GLY A 315 16.31 2.29 -4.02
C GLY A 315 14.97 1.64 -3.67
N ALA A 316 14.72 1.37 -2.39
CA ALA A 316 13.45 0.81 -1.93
C ALA A 316 12.28 1.78 -2.14
N ILE A 317 12.47 3.08 -1.87
CA ILE A 317 11.48 4.13 -2.19
C ILE A 317 11.17 4.16 -3.69
N GLY A 318 12.19 4.02 -4.54
CA GLY A 318 12.02 3.94 -5.99
C GLY A 318 11.14 2.75 -6.41
N LYS A 319 11.36 1.58 -5.80
CA LYS A 319 10.53 0.38 -6.07
C LYS A 319 9.08 0.56 -5.61
N VAL A 320 8.86 1.15 -4.43
CA VAL A 320 7.51 1.50 -3.94
C VAL A 320 6.84 2.48 -4.90
N SER A 321 7.56 3.52 -5.30
CA SER A 321 7.06 4.54 -6.21
C SER A 321 6.63 3.93 -7.53
N GLN A 322 7.47 3.06 -8.12
CA GLN A 322 7.18 2.36 -9.37
C GLN A 322 5.98 1.42 -9.23
N ALA A 323 5.87 0.67 -8.12
CA ALA A 323 4.73 -0.20 -7.88
C ALA A 323 3.41 0.59 -7.86
N LEU A 324 3.43 1.79 -7.25
CA LEU A 324 2.30 2.71 -7.18
C LEU A 324 1.94 3.38 -8.52
N GLU A 325 2.73 3.24 -9.59
CA GLU A 325 2.40 3.78 -10.92
C GLU A 325 1.34 2.93 -11.65
N TYR A 326 0.16 2.82 -11.04
CA TYR A 326 -0.95 2.06 -11.58
C TYR A 326 -1.53 2.71 -12.83
N THR A 327 -1.77 1.86 -13.84
CA THR A 327 -2.54 2.17 -15.04
C THR A 327 -3.42 0.96 -15.36
N SER A 328 -4.65 1.20 -15.80
CA SER A 328 -5.59 0.11 -16.08
C SER A 328 -5.05 -0.84 -17.14
N GLY A 329 -5.10 -2.14 -16.87
CA GLY A 329 -4.66 -3.19 -17.78
C GLY A 329 -3.14 -3.36 -17.92
N ARG A 330 -2.35 -2.74 -17.02
CA ARG A 330 -0.91 -3.01 -16.97
C ARG A 330 -0.63 -4.44 -16.52
N VAL A 331 0.61 -4.87 -16.71
CA VAL A 331 1.11 -6.09 -16.06
C VAL A 331 1.37 -5.76 -14.58
N PRO A 332 0.88 -6.57 -13.63
CA PRO A 332 1.17 -6.38 -12.22
C PRO A 332 2.68 -6.28 -11.96
N PRO A 333 3.12 -5.36 -11.09
CA PRO A 333 4.54 -5.22 -10.78
C PRO A 333 5.06 -6.52 -10.16
N ALA A 334 6.26 -6.94 -10.55
CA ALA A 334 6.84 -8.15 -10.01
C ALA A 334 7.30 -7.94 -8.56
N PHE A 335 6.83 -8.80 -7.65
CA PHE A 335 7.35 -8.87 -6.29
C PHE A 335 8.50 -9.89 -6.22
N THR A 336 9.67 -9.41 -5.81
CA THR A 336 10.86 -10.25 -5.58
C THR A 336 11.22 -10.16 -4.10
N PRO A 337 11.04 -11.23 -3.28
CA PRO A 337 11.33 -11.17 -1.84
C PRO A 337 12.76 -10.73 -1.51
N ASP A 338 13.74 -11.17 -2.31
CA ASP A 338 15.16 -10.85 -2.11
C ASP A 338 15.46 -9.35 -2.21
N ASP A 339 14.62 -8.60 -2.92
CA ASP A 339 14.74 -7.14 -3.04
C ASP A 339 14.46 -6.40 -1.73
N PHE A 340 13.81 -7.08 -0.77
CA PHE A 340 13.38 -6.53 0.51
C PHE A 340 13.83 -7.38 1.69
N ALA A 341 14.92 -8.15 1.51
CA ALA A 341 15.52 -8.92 2.58
C ALA A 341 15.98 -7.98 3.71
N ALA A 342 15.19 -7.90 4.79
CA ALA A 342 15.45 -7.00 5.90
C ALA A 342 16.78 -7.37 6.58
N PRO A 343 17.71 -6.41 6.75
CA PRO A 343 18.94 -6.69 7.47
C PRO A 343 18.68 -6.98 8.96
N GLY A 344 19.65 -7.63 9.61
CA GLY A 344 19.64 -7.78 11.08
C GLY A 344 19.55 -6.42 11.79
N LEU A 345 19.07 -6.39 13.04
CA LEU A 345 18.96 -5.13 13.79
C LEU A 345 20.37 -4.79 14.17
N ALA A 346 20.80 -3.58 13.84
CA ALA A 346 22.01 -3.06 14.44
C ALA A 346 21.74 -2.95 15.94
N ILE A 347 22.36 -3.84 16.71
CA ILE A 347 22.43 -3.69 18.15
C ILE A 347 23.64 -2.80 18.39
N ALA A 348 23.40 -1.58 18.86
CA ALA A 348 24.46 -0.78 19.42
C ALA A 348 24.89 -1.42 20.74
N ASP A 349 25.85 -2.35 20.69
CA ASP A 349 26.59 -2.74 21.89
C ASP A 349 27.51 -1.57 22.25
N MET A 350 26.95 -0.66 23.05
CA MET A 350 27.68 0.52 23.49
C MET A 350 28.70 0.19 24.59
N GLY A 351 28.67 -1.03 25.15
CA GLY A 351 29.48 -1.42 26.30
C GLY A 351 29.47 -0.41 27.45
N THR A 352 30.50 -0.47 28.30
CA THR A 352 30.82 0.64 29.21
C THR A 352 31.71 1.62 28.46
N ARG A 353 31.21 2.82 28.21
CA ARG A 353 31.98 3.91 27.57
C ARG A 353 32.74 4.66 28.66
N ARG A 354 34.06 4.77 28.51
CA ARG A 354 34.92 5.53 29.42
C ARG A 354 35.69 6.56 28.62
N TYR A 355 35.59 7.81 29.05
CA TYR A 355 36.37 8.92 28.52
C TYR A 355 37.24 9.51 29.61
N GLY A 356 38.48 9.85 29.27
CA GLY A 356 39.47 10.23 30.26
C GLY A 356 40.88 10.38 29.70
N CYS A 357 41.85 10.44 30.61
CA CYS A 357 43.26 10.53 30.30
C CYS A 357 44.04 9.55 31.18
N SER A 358 44.81 8.67 30.55
CA SER A 358 45.53 7.58 31.21
C SER A 358 44.57 6.76 32.10
N ASP A 359 44.88 6.61 33.39
CA ASP A 359 44.04 5.86 34.35
C ASP A 359 42.88 6.70 34.93
N ASN A 360 42.79 7.99 34.61
CA ASN A 360 41.78 8.88 35.16
C ASN A 360 40.54 8.96 34.24
N VAL A 361 39.43 8.37 34.68
CA VAL A 361 38.14 8.43 33.98
C VAL A 361 37.40 9.69 34.39
N TRP A 362 37.12 10.55 33.42
CA TRP A 362 36.37 11.79 33.63
C TRP A 362 34.87 11.61 33.42
N TRP A 363 34.52 10.67 32.56
CA TRP A 363 33.13 10.34 32.26
C TRP A 363 33.00 8.85 31.96
N GLU A 364 32.02 8.22 32.60
CA GLU A 364 31.65 6.83 32.35
C GLU A 364 30.16 6.75 32.08
N ASN A 365 29.77 6.07 31.01
CA ASN A 365 28.39 5.74 30.74
C ASN A 365 28.25 4.25 30.49
N SER A 366 27.46 3.64 31.35
CA SER A 366 27.10 2.24 31.33
C SER A 366 25.64 2.17 30.88
N LEU A 367 25.43 1.75 29.63
CA LEU A 367 24.14 1.25 29.19
C LEU A 367 24.05 -0.22 29.59
N ALA A 368 24.04 -0.50 30.90
CA ALA A 368 23.71 -1.83 31.38
C ALA A 368 22.30 -2.17 30.88
N SER A 369 22.20 -3.28 30.13
CA SER A 369 21.01 -3.71 29.39
C SER A 369 19.70 -3.44 30.14
N THR A 370 18.91 -2.48 29.69
CA THR A 370 17.46 -2.55 29.92
C THR A 370 16.95 -3.66 29.02
N ALA A 371 16.85 -4.86 29.60
CA ALA A 371 16.18 -6.02 29.03
C ALA A 371 14.67 -5.78 28.87
#